data_AF-A0A512C5N4-F1
#
_entry.id   AF-A0A512C5N4-F1
#
_cell.length_a   1.000
_cell.length_b   1.000
_cell.length_c   1.000
_cell.angle_alpha   90.00
_cell.angle_beta   90.00
_cell.angle_gamma   90.00
#
_symmetry.space_group_name_H-M   'P 1'
#
loop_
_entity.id
_entity.type
_entity.pdbx_description
1 polymer ?
#
loop_
_entity_poly.entity_id
_entity_poly.type
_entity_poly.pdbx_seq_one_letter_code
_entity_poly.pdbx_strand_id
1 'polypeptide(L)' 'MMCQYCHLDVNDPCHNTQEMRQRAMSHVERCEKALKDDMSDGINPSDGQSAGSI' A
#
# COMPACT_ATOMS: atom_id res chain seq x y z
N MET A 1 12.14 0.75 -15.19
CA MET A 1 13.46 1.42 -15.13
C MET A 1 13.90 1.53 -13.68
N MET A 2 15.19 1.31 -13.39
CA MET A 2 15.66 1.26 -12.00
C MET A 2 15.73 2.66 -11.38
N CYS A 3 15.00 2.89 -10.29
CA CYS A 3 15.12 4.12 -9.51
C CYS A 3 16.40 4.09 -8.68
N GLN A 4 17.30 5.05 -8.87
CA GLN A 4 18.55 5.16 -8.12
C GLN A 4 18.40 5.44 -6.63
N TYR A 5 17.23 5.92 -6.19
CA TYR A 5 16.96 6.20 -4.78
C TYR A 5 16.24 5.05 -4.07
N CYS A 6 15.24 4.48 -4.72
CA CYS A 6 14.44 3.39 -4.16
C CYS A 6 15.07 2.02 -4.41
N HIS A 7 15.98 1.90 -5.39
CA HIS A 7 16.52 0.63 -5.91
C HIS A 7 15.43 -0.37 -6.33
N LEU A 8 14.33 0.16 -6.87
CA LEU A 8 13.20 -0.60 -7.39
C LEU A 8 13.03 -0.31 -8.88
N ASP A 9 12.58 -1.31 -9.64
CA ASP A 9 12.14 -1.08 -11.01
C ASP A 9 10.77 -0.39 -10.99
N VAL A 10 10.72 0.82 -11.56
CA VAL A 10 9.55 1.68 -11.59
C VAL A 10 9.38 2.27 -12.98
N ASN A 11 8.16 2.71 -13.32
CA ASN A 11 7.90 3.40 -14.58
C ASN A 11 8.38 4.86 -14.56
N ASP A 12 8.36 5.47 -13.38
CA ASP A 12 8.73 6.86 -13.14
C ASP A 12 9.69 6.90 -11.94
N PRO A 13 10.99 7.13 -12.13
CA PRO A 13 11.99 7.15 -11.06
C PRO A 13 11.87 8.46 -10.26
N CYS A 14 12.40 8.48 -9.05
CA CYS A 14 12.57 9.76 -8.34
C CYS A 14 13.75 10.52 -8.96
N HIS A 15 13.58 11.81 -9.26
CA HIS A 15 14.66 12.64 -9.82
C HIS A 15 15.51 13.28 -8.72
N ASN A 16 14.99 13.36 -7.50
CA ASN A 16 15.70 13.87 -6.33
C ASN A 16 15.22 13.21 -5.01
N THR A 17 15.90 13.53 -3.93
CA THR A 17 15.59 13.00 -2.58
C THR A 17 14.25 13.52 -2.03
N GLN A 18 13.78 14.70 -2.45
CA GLN A 18 12.49 15.25 -2.03
C GLN A 18 11.33 14.43 -2.63
N GLU A 19 11.40 14.09 -3.92
CA GLU A 19 10.42 13.21 -4.57
C GLU A 19 10.40 11.80 -3.97
N MET A 20 11.57 11.24 -3.63
CA MET A 20 11.63 9.96 -2.92
C MET A 20 10.89 10.03 -1.58
N ARG A 21 11.11 11.09 -0.80
CA ARG A 21 10.41 11.30 0.48
C ARG A 21 8.90 11.45 0.28
N GLN A 22 8.48 12.24 -0.71
CA GLN A 22 7.06 12.41 -1.04
C GLN A 22 6.41 11.09 -1.45
N ARG A 23 7.08 10.28 -2.28
CA ARG A 23 6.59 8.96 -2.69
C ARG A 23 6.44 8.01 -1.50
N ALA A 24 7.39 8.03 -0.57
CA ALA A 24 7.32 7.23 0.66
C ALA A 24 6.15 7.66 1.55
N MET A 25 5.98 8.97 1.78
CA MET A 25 4.86 9.50 2.58
C MET A 25 3.51 9.14 1.94
N SER A 26 3.36 9.36 0.65
CA SER A 26 2.13 9.02 -0.07
C SER A 26 1.83 7.52 -0.07
N HIS A 27 2.86 6.67 -0.05
CA HIS A 27 2.67 5.23 0.11
C HIS A 27 2.10 4.88 1.49
N VAL A 28 2.67 5.45 2.56
CA VAL A 28 2.18 5.27 3.94
C VAL A 28 0.73 5.68 4.05
N GLU A 29 0.37 6.89 3.59
CA GLU A 29 -1.02 7.38 3.66
C GLU A 29 -2.01 6.46 2.92
N ARG A 30 -1.63 5.93 1.75
CA ARG A 30 -2.46 4.99 0.99
C ARG A 30 -2.65 3.67 1.72
N CYS A 31 -1.59 3.13 2.32
CA CYS A 31 -1.64 1.88 3.08
C CYS A 31 -2.45 2.04 4.36
N GLU A 32 -2.25 3.13 5.11
CA GLU A 32 -3.04 3.44 6.31
C GLU A 32 -4.52 3.62 5.98
N LYS A 33 -4.83 4.33 4.89
CA LYS A 33 -6.21 4.51 4.44
C LYS A 33 -6.84 3.17 4.06
N ALA A 34 -6.14 2.33 3.29
CA ALA A 34 -6.64 1.01 2.90
C ALA A 34 -6.88 0.10 4.11
N LEU A 35 -5.96 0.10 5.09
CA LEU A 35 -6.12 -0.64 6.33
C LEU A 35 -7.33 -0.16 7.13
N LYS A 36 -7.52 1.16 7.23
CA LYS A 36 -8.67 1.74 7.92
C LYS A 36 -10.00 1.36 7.23
N ASP A 37 -10.01 1.34 5.91
CA ASP A 37 -11.19 0.96 5.11
C ASP A 37 -11.57 -0.51 5.38
N ASP A 38 -10.59 -1.42 5.32
CA ASP A 38 -10.73 -2.84 5.68
C ASP A 38 -11.26 -3.03 7.12
N MET A 39 -10.67 -2.33 8.09
CA MET A 39 -11.14 -2.37 9.48
C MET A 39 -12.54 -1.78 9.68
N SER A 40 -12.91 -0.78 8.88
CA SER A 40 -14.22 -0.12 8.98
C SER A 40 -15.32 -0.91 8.25
N ASP A 41 -14.96 -1.69 7.23
CA ASP A 41 -15.84 -2.63 6.54
C ASP A 41 -16.16 -3.88 7.39
N GLY A 42 -15.38 -4.10 8.46
CA GLY A 42 -15.60 -5.12 9.49
C GLY A 42 -16.84 -4.94 10.38
N ILE A 43 -17.68 -3.92 10.15
CA ILE A 43 -19.06 -3.85 10.65
C ILE A 43 -20.03 -4.25 9.53
N ASN A 44 -19.77 -5.38 8.88
CA ASN A 44 -20.76 -6.13 8.10
C ASN A 44 -21.03 -7.46 8.83
N PRO A 45 -22.18 -7.62 9.53
CA PRO A 45 -22.58 -8.88 10.13
C PRO A 45 -23.31 -9.74 9.09
N SER A 46 -22.59 -10.46 8.22
CA SER A 46 -23.04 -11.54 7.30
C SER A 46 -21.81 -11.89 6.44
N ASP A 47 -21.21 -13.08 6.32
CA ASP A 47 -21.53 -14.49 6.54
C ASP A 47 -20.15 -15.16 6.74
N GLY A 48 -19.95 -16.13 7.64
CA GLY A 48 -20.38 -17.49 7.38
C GLY A 48 -19.37 -18.25 6.50
N GLN A 49 -18.50 -19.05 7.13
CA GLN A 49 -17.79 -20.22 6.57
C GLN A 49 -16.86 -20.05 5.35
N SER A 50 -15.56 -20.25 5.60
CA SER A 50 -14.96 -21.58 5.34
C SER A 50 -13.64 -21.76 6.09
N ALA A 51 -13.69 -22.66 7.07
CA ALA A 51 -12.55 -23.45 7.47
C ALA A 51 -12.28 -24.52 6.41
N GLY A 52 -11.00 -24.86 6.20
CA GLY A 52 -10.55 -26.02 5.42
C GLY A 52 -9.82 -25.60 4.14
N SER A 53 -8.51 -25.76 4.01
CA SER A 53 -7.70 -26.99 3.94
C SER A 53 -7.26 -27.24 2.49
N ILE A 54 -5.93 -27.14 2.30
CA ILE A 54 -5.07 -27.76 1.27
C ILE A 54 -5.15 -27.17 -0.15
#